data_AF-Q2S1C5-F1
#
_entry.id   AF-Q2S1C5-F1
#
_cell.length_a   1.000
_cell.length_b   1.000
_cell.length_c   1.000
_cell.angle_alpha   90.00
_cell.angle_beta   90.00
_cell.angle_gamma   90.00
#
_symmetry.space_group_name_H-M   'P 1'
#
loop_
_entity.id
_entity.type
_entity.pdbx_description
1 polymer ?
#
loop_
_entity_poly.entity_id
_entity_poly.type
_entity_poly.pdbx_seq_one_letter_code
_entity_poly.pdbx_strand_id
1 'polypeptide(L)'
;MQIQAGDRSPSIDGAMARATAPADSAVVDSAGVDVTIEAENFEAGIQTDTERASEIANSGNGQHFHIIVDNQPYMANYEAGTPFDLGDLEPGAHTLVAFPSRSYHESVKGQEAYDLVNFYVGEASGAFMLGPREPAIIYSRPKGTYSGDGADRIMLDFYLHNVELGADGYKARYTIRDAEGSEVASTTLTEWAPAFVTGLADGTYEVTLQLIGSDGNVVPGPFNDTTREIEVRSGN
;
A
#
# COMPACT_ATOMS: atom_id res chain seq x y z
N MET A 1 -9.72 8.38 20.39
CA MET A 1 -9.15 7.68 19.23
C MET A 1 -7.80 7.14 19.62
N GLN A 2 -7.45 5.94 19.17
CA GLN A 2 -6.17 5.33 19.47
C GLN A 2 -5.66 4.58 18.25
N ILE A 3 -4.37 4.69 17.98
CA ILE A 3 -3.67 3.84 17.02
C ILE A 3 -2.83 2.84 17.83
N GLN A 4 -2.99 1.56 17.54
CA GLN A 4 -2.23 0.48 18.17
C GLN A 4 -1.47 -0.27 17.10
N ALA A 5 -0.17 -0.53 17.34
CA ALA A 5 0.58 -1.48 16.53
C ALA A 5 -0.10 -2.86 16.65
N GLY A 6 -0.23 -3.57 15.54
CA GLY A 6 -0.75 -4.92 15.52
C GLY A 6 0.31 -5.93 15.17
N ASP A 7 0.06 -7.19 15.52
CA ASP A 7 0.90 -8.29 15.07
C ASP A 7 0.78 -8.46 13.56
N ARG A 8 1.83 -8.97 12.91
CA ARG A 8 1.72 -9.42 11.53
C ARG A 8 0.81 -10.63 11.46
N SER A 9 0.01 -10.71 10.41
CA SER A 9 -0.58 -12.00 10.05
C SER A 9 0.51 -13.01 9.68
N PRO A 10 0.25 -14.33 9.81
CA PRO A 10 1.24 -15.37 9.52
C PRO A 10 1.92 -15.16 8.17
N SER A 11 3.24 -15.41 8.10
CA SER A 11 3.98 -15.31 6.83
C SER A 11 3.43 -16.30 5.81
N ILE A 12 3.59 -15.96 4.54
CA ILE A 12 3.37 -16.87 3.42
C ILE A 12 4.73 -17.04 2.76
N ASP A 13 5.41 -18.12 3.12
CA ASP A 13 6.80 -18.32 2.73
C ASP A 13 6.94 -18.49 1.21
N GLY A 14 7.85 -17.72 0.62
CA GLY A 14 8.06 -17.70 -0.83
C GLY A 14 6.96 -17.02 -1.63
N ALA A 15 6.01 -16.33 -0.97
CA ALA A 15 5.00 -15.55 -1.69
C ALA A 15 5.66 -14.45 -2.51
N MET A 16 5.28 -14.32 -3.78
CA MET A 16 5.77 -13.27 -4.67
C MET A 16 4.66 -12.74 -5.56
N ALA A 17 4.77 -11.47 -5.91
CA ALA A 17 4.07 -10.85 -7.02
C ALA A 17 5.15 -10.37 -7.99
N ARG A 18 5.08 -10.76 -9.25
CA ARG A 18 6.05 -10.37 -10.28
C ARG A 18 5.34 -9.75 -11.47
N ALA A 19 5.66 -8.51 -11.79
CA ALA A 19 5.18 -7.88 -13.00
C ALA A 19 5.97 -8.40 -14.21
N THR A 20 5.28 -9.05 -15.15
CA THR A 20 5.89 -9.62 -16.36
C THR A 20 5.68 -8.76 -17.61
N ALA A 21 4.71 -7.85 -17.55
CA ALA A 21 4.47 -6.81 -18.53
C ALA A 21 3.86 -5.59 -17.82
N PRO A 22 4.24 -4.34 -18.17
CA PRO A 22 5.39 -4.01 -19.03
C PRO A 22 6.72 -4.45 -18.38
N ALA A 23 7.75 -4.64 -19.21
CA ALA A 23 9.09 -4.92 -18.70
C ALA A 23 9.73 -3.64 -18.13
N ASP A 24 10.69 -3.79 -17.21
CA ASP A 24 11.44 -2.64 -16.70
C ASP A 24 12.16 -1.89 -17.84
N SER A 25 12.09 -0.57 -17.77
CA SER A 25 12.52 0.41 -18.76
C SER A 25 11.85 0.29 -20.14
N ALA A 26 10.76 -0.46 -20.29
CA ALA A 26 10.03 -0.53 -21.55
C ALA A 26 9.39 0.82 -21.92
N VAL A 27 9.20 1.06 -23.21
CA VAL A 27 8.36 2.15 -23.73
C VAL A 27 7.12 1.48 -24.34
N VAL A 28 5.95 1.75 -23.78
CA VAL A 28 4.67 1.24 -24.30
C VAL A 28 4.02 2.27 -25.21
N ASP A 29 3.50 1.81 -26.36
CA ASP A 29 3.01 2.69 -27.43
C ASP A 29 1.57 3.20 -27.18
N SER A 30 0.79 2.55 -26.31
CA SER A 30 -0.60 2.89 -26.01
C SER A 30 -0.74 3.65 -24.69
N ALA A 31 -1.67 4.62 -24.66
CA ALA A 31 -2.07 5.30 -23.43
C ALA A 31 -2.77 4.33 -22.45
N GLY A 32 -3.58 3.40 -22.97
CA GLY A 32 -4.11 2.29 -22.18
C GLY A 32 -3.02 1.27 -21.91
N VAL A 33 -2.65 1.10 -20.64
CA VAL A 33 -1.57 0.21 -20.22
C VAL A 33 -2.14 -0.92 -19.39
N ASP A 34 -1.84 -2.15 -19.81
CA ASP A 34 -2.08 -3.32 -18.97
C ASP A 34 -0.82 -3.69 -18.20
N VAL A 35 -1.00 -4.21 -16.98
CA VAL A 35 0.03 -4.93 -16.24
C VAL A 35 -0.34 -6.40 -16.10
N THR A 36 0.62 -7.31 -16.25
CA THR A 36 0.41 -8.73 -15.91
C THR A 36 1.23 -9.07 -14.67
N ILE A 37 0.56 -9.55 -13.62
CA ILE A 37 1.20 -9.97 -12.36
C ILE A 37 1.16 -11.48 -12.27
N GLU A 38 2.33 -12.12 -12.27
CA GLU A 38 2.49 -13.53 -11.93
C GLU A 38 2.63 -13.70 -10.42
N ALA A 39 2.11 -14.82 -9.92
CA ALA A 39 2.16 -15.17 -8.51
C ALA A 39 3.07 -16.38 -8.29
N GLU A 40 3.87 -16.35 -7.22
CA GLU A 40 4.53 -17.54 -6.69
C GLU A 40 4.09 -17.74 -5.24
N ASN A 41 3.78 -18.98 -4.84
CA ASN A 41 3.32 -19.36 -3.49
C ASN A 41 2.22 -18.45 -2.90
N PHE A 42 1.36 -17.91 -3.76
CA PHE A 42 0.25 -17.05 -3.40
C PHE A 42 -0.92 -17.32 -4.37
N GLU A 43 -2.13 -17.43 -3.83
CA GLU A 43 -3.34 -17.70 -4.61
C GLU A 43 -4.28 -16.50 -4.50
N ALA A 44 -4.44 -15.78 -5.62
CA ALA A 44 -5.39 -14.68 -5.70
C ALA A 44 -6.84 -15.21 -5.86
N GLY A 45 -7.82 -14.43 -5.46
CA GLY A 45 -9.25 -14.78 -5.57
C GLY A 45 -9.81 -15.62 -4.42
N ILE A 46 -8.97 -16.19 -3.54
CA ILE A 46 -9.41 -17.02 -2.41
C ILE A 46 -9.44 -16.24 -1.09
N GLN A 47 -10.34 -16.59 -0.18
CA GLN A 47 -10.38 -15.98 1.16
C GLN A 47 -9.15 -16.38 1.99
N THR A 48 -8.66 -15.47 2.83
CA THR A 48 -7.60 -15.78 3.79
C THR A 48 -8.20 -16.40 5.05
N ASP A 49 -7.76 -17.61 5.39
CA ASP A 49 -8.22 -18.33 6.58
C ASP A 49 -7.40 -17.93 7.83
N THR A 50 -7.76 -16.79 8.42
CA THR A 50 -7.19 -16.31 9.69
C THR A 50 -8.27 -15.60 10.51
N GLU A 51 -8.16 -15.60 11.84
CA GLU A 51 -9.10 -14.91 12.74
C GLU A 51 -9.32 -13.44 12.34
N ARG A 52 -8.25 -12.75 11.93
CA ARG A 52 -8.26 -11.35 11.47
C ARG A 52 -9.24 -11.07 10.32
N ALA A 53 -9.54 -12.04 9.47
CA ALA A 53 -10.48 -11.87 8.36
C ALA A 53 -11.92 -11.55 8.83
N SER A 54 -12.22 -11.83 10.10
CA SER A 54 -13.51 -11.52 10.74
C SER A 54 -13.48 -10.26 11.62
N GLU A 55 -12.32 -9.63 11.80
CA GLU A 55 -12.14 -8.51 12.74
C GLU A 55 -12.15 -7.13 12.08
N ILE A 56 -11.92 -7.08 10.76
CA ILE A 56 -11.74 -5.85 9.99
C ILE A 56 -12.38 -5.99 8.61
N ALA A 57 -12.48 -4.88 7.87
CA ALA A 57 -12.97 -4.87 6.51
C ALA A 57 -12.26 -5.91 5.63
N ASN A 58 -13.03 -6.86 5.10
CA ASN A 58 -12.55 -8.00 4.31
C ASN A 58 -13.15 -7.98 2.90
N SER A 59 -12.33 -8.16 1.88
CA SER A 59 -12.78 -8.21 0.49
C SER A 59 -13.50 -9.52 0.19
N GLY A 60 -14.72 -9.45 -0.33
CA GLY A 60 -15.47 -10.64 -0.76
C GLY A 60 -14.80 -11.39 -1.92
N ASN A 61 -13.97 -10.70 -2.71
CA ASN A 61 -13.24 -11.28 -3.83
C ASN A 61 -11.93 -11.99 -3.41
N GLY A 62 -11.59 -11.97 -2.11
CA GLY A 62 -10.45 -12.71 -1.58
C GLY A 62 -9.11 -11.98 -1.69
N GLN A 63 -8.04 -12.77 -1.59
CA GLN A 63 -6.65 -12.39 -1.75
C GLN A 63 -6.40 -11.74 -3.11
N HIS A 64 -5.53 -10.75 -3.15
CA HIS A 64 -5.32 -9.95 -4.36
C HIS A 64 -3.96 -9.26 -4.31
N PHE A 65 -3.55 -8.71 -5.45
CA PHE A 65 -2.39 -7.82 -5.53
C PHE A 65 -2.85 -6.39 -5.32
N HIS A 66 -2.09 -5.66 -4.51
CA HIS A 66 -2.14 -4.20 -4.55
C HIS A 66 -1.21 -3.76 -5.65
N ILE A 67 -1.74 -3.04 -6.63
CA ILE A 67 -0.99 -2.45 -7.74
C ILE A 67 -1.03 -0.94 -7.57
N ILE A 68 0.13 -0.32 -7.37
CA ILE A 68 0.27 1.12 -7.13
C ILE A 68 1.09 1.71 -8.26
N VAL A 69 0.52 2.68 -8.97
CA VAL A 69 1.22 3.45 -10.00
C VAL A 69 1.43 4.86 -9.48
N ASP A 70 2.64 5.38 -9.58
CA ASP A 70 3.01 6.78 -9.28
C ASP A 70 2.54 7.31 -7.93
N ASN A 71 2.69 6.46 -6.90
CA ASN A 71 2.23 6.73 -5.55
C ASN A 71 0.75 7.18 -5.51
N GLN A 72 -0.11 6.61 -6.35
CA GLN A 72 -1.57 6.76 -6.28
C GLN A 72 -2.18 5.66 -5.39
N PRO A 73 -3.44 5.80 -4.96
CA PRO A 73 -4.12 4.73 -4.23
C PRO A 73 -4.09 3.42 -5.03
N TYR A 74 -3.83 2.30 -4.34
CA TYR A 74 -3.69 1.01 -5.02
C TYR A 74 -4.93 0.63 -5.85
N MET A 75 -4.75 -0.21 -6.85
CA MET A 75 -5.78 -0.97 -7.54
C MET A 75 -5.73 -2.42 -7.04
N ALA A 76 -6.89 -3.07 -6.91
CA ALA A 76 -6.98 -4.44 -6.44
C ALA A 76 -7.10 -5.39 -7.63
N ASN A 77 -6.05 -6.16 -7.91
CA ASN A 77 -6.07 -7.20 -8.94
C ASN A 77 -6.27 -8.58 -8.30
N TYR A 78 -7.36 -9.27 -8.67
CA TYR A 78 -7.73 -10.57 -8.12
C TYR A 78 -7.29 -11.75 -8.99
N GLU A 79 -6.63 -11.50 -10.12
CA GLU A 79 -6.26 -12.52 -11.09
C GLU A 79 -4.75 -12.47 -11.38
N ALA A 80 -4.06 -13.58 -11.14
CA ALA A 80 -2.66 -13.74 -11.51
C ALA A 80 -2.55 -14.21 -12.98
N GLY A 81 -1.53 -13.74 -13.70
CA GLY A 81 -1.24 -14.13 -15.08
C GLY A 81 -2.20 -13.54 -16.13
N THR A 82 -3.19 -12.74 -15.72
CA THR A 82 -4.12 -12.03 -16.61
C THR A 82 -3.70 -10.56 -16.74
N PRO A 83 -3.77 -9.96 -17.94
CA PRO A 83 -3.66 -8.51 -18.11
C PRO A 83 -4.68 -7.76 -17.25
N PHE A 84 -4.19 -6.83 -16.43
CA PHE A 84 -4.97 -5.94 -15.60
C PHE A 84 -4.84 -4.51 -16.11
N ASP A 85 -5.97 -3.91 -16.48
CA ASP A 85 -6.05 -2.56 -17.04
C ASP A 85 -5.70 -1.51 -15.98
N LEU A 86 -4.61 -0.76 -16.19
CA LEU A 86 -4.21 0.38 -15.35
C LEU A 86 -4.96 1.66 -15.72
N GLY A 87 -5.74 1.65 -16.80
CA GLY A 87 -6.35 2.81 -17.42
C GLY A 87 -5.39 3.58 -18.32
N ASP A 88 -5.81 4.80 -18.67
CA ASP A 88 -5.00 5.72 -19.46
C ASP A 88 -3.94 6.40 -18.59
N LEU A 89 -2.67 6.23 -18.98
CA LEU A 89 -1.52 6.90 -18.37
C LEU A 89 -1.00 8.02 -19.28
N GLU A 90 -0.58 9.13 -18.68
CA GLU A 90 -0.01 10.26 -19.42
C GLU A 90 1.34 9.89 -20.05
N PRO A 91 1.77 10.52 -21.16
CA PRO A 91 3.09 10.25 -21.72
C PRO A 91 4.23 10.57 -20.74
N GLY A 92 5.23 9.69 -20.67
CA GLY A 92 6.42 9.85 -19.82
C GLY A 92 6.68 8.68 -18.88
N ALA A 93 7.45 8.93 -17.83
CA ALA A 93 7.93 7.93 -16.87
C ALA A 93 6.88 7.56 -15.80
N HIS A 94 6.72 6.26 -15.57
CA HIS A 94 5.85 5.70 -14.53
C HIS A 94 6.60 4.70 -13.65
N THR A 95 6.23 4.65 -12.38
CA THR A 95 6.72 3.70 -11.39
C THR A 95 5.55 2.88 -10.88
N LEU A 96 5.60 1.57 -11.12
CA LEU A 96 4.65 0.58 -10.61
C LEU A 96 5.26 -0.20 -9.44
N VAL A 97 4.49 -0.36 -8.38
CA VAL A 97 4.79 -1.25 -7.25
C VAL A 97 3.64 -2.25 -7.10
N ALA A 98 3.95 -3.54 -7.03
CA ALA A 98 2.96 -4.59 -6.84
C ALA A 98 3.35 -5.54 -5.71
N PHE A 99 2.42 -5.87 -4.80
CA PHE A 99 2.64 -6.88 -3.76
C PHE A 99 1.36 -7.69 -3.47
N PRO A 100 1.48 -8.95 -3.03
CA PRO A 100 0.36 -9.75 -2.59
C PRO A 100 -0.21 -9.20 -1.29
N SER A 101 -1.53 -9.25 -1.18
CA SER A 101 -2.29 -8.80 -0.03
C SER A 101 -3.37 -9.81 0.31
N ARG A 102 -3.56 -10.02 1.62
CA ARG A 102 -4.60 -10.92 2.15
C ARG A 102 -6.00 -10.43 1.77
N SER A 103 -7.02 -11.25 1.97
CA SER A 103 -8.40 -10.85 1.65
C SER A 103 -8.85 -9.59 2.39
N TYR A 104 -8.39 -9.41 3.64
CA TYR A 104 -8.54 -8.19 4.45
C TYR A 104 -7.44 -7.14 4.20
N HIS A 105 -6.77 -7.27 3.05
CA HIS A 105 -5.83 -6.34 2.46
C HIS A 105 -4.51 -6.11 3.20
N GLU A 106 -4.19 -6.91 4.21
CA GLU A 106 -2.87 -6.81 4.83
C GLU A 106 -1.82 -7.35 3.85
N SER A 107 -0.84 -6.53 3.51
CA SER A 107 0.29 -6.90 2.67
C SER A 107 0.99 -8.15 3.21
N VAL A 108 1.37 -9.04 2.30
CA VAL A 108 2.28 -10.15 2.58
C VAL A 108 3.70 -9.58 2.60
N LYS A 109 4.21 -9.31 3.80
CA LYS A 109 5.47 -8.60 4.00
C LYS A 109 6.66 -9.52 3.73
N GLY A 110 7.48 -9.17 2.74
CA GLY A 110 8.75 -9.85 2.45
C GLY A 110 9.61 -9.06 1.47
N GLN A 111 10.93 -9.11 1.60
CA GLN A 111 11.81 -8.38 0.67
C GLN A 111 11.68 -8.87 -0.77
N GLU A 112 11.26 -10.12 -0.96
CA GLU A 112 11.02 -10.73 -2.27
C GLU A 112 9.52 -10.79 -2.63
N ALA A 113 8.63 -10.43 -1.69
CA ALA A 113 7.18 -10.53 -1.85
C ALA A 113 6.57 -9.28 -2.52
N TYR A 114 7.31 -8.63 -3.42
CA TYR A 114 6.81 -7.50 -4.22
C TYR A 114 7.67 -7.30 -5.46
N ASP A 115 7.15 -6.53 -6.41
CA ASP A 115 7.90 -6.06 -7.58
C ASP A 115 7.83 -4.54 -7.69
N LEU A 116 8.87 -3.98 -8.33
CA LEU A 116 8.95 -2.58 -8.72
C LEU A 116 9.38 -2.53 -10.18
N VAL A 117 8.51 -1.96 -11.02
CA VAL A 117 8.75 -1.81 -12.45
C VAL A 117 8.68 -0.34 -12.81
N ASN A 118 9.71 0.14 -13.47
CA ASN A 118 9.75 1.47 -14.05
C ASN A 118 9.57 1.35 -15.56
N PHE A 119 8.63 2.09 -16.15
CA PHE A 119 8.39 2.03 -17.60
C PHE A 119 7.93 3.40 -18.12
N TYR A 120 7.92 3.56 -19.44
CA TYR A 120 7.53 4.77 -20.11
C TYR A 120 6.29 4.56 -20.97
N VAL A 121 5.44 5.58 -21.07
CA VAL A 121 4.28 5.61 -21.97
C VAL A 121 4.53 6.62 -23.08
N GLY A 122 4.42 6.18 -24.34
CA GLY A 122 4.54 7.01 -25.55
C GLY A 122 5.95 7.52 -25.87
N GLU A 123 6.70 8.00 -24.88
CA GLU A 123 8.07 8.49 -25.04
C GLU A 123 8.90 8.26 -23.77
N ALA A 124 10.20 7.99 -23.97
CA ALA A 124 11.16 7.86 -22.87
C ALA A 124 11.55 9.23 -22.30
N SER A 125 10.63 9.89 -21.61
CA SER A 125 10.80 11.21 -21.01
C SER A 125 10.44 11.22 -19.52
N GLY A 126 10.97 12.19 -18.77
CA GLY A 126 10.74 12.31 -17.33
C GLY A 126 11.69 11.44 -16.47
N ALA A 127 11.38 11.37 -15.19
CA ALA A 127 12.14 10.61 -14.19
C ALA A 127 11.20 9.70 -13.41
N PHE A 128 11.66 8.47 -13.13
CA PHE A 128 10.92 7.54 -12.29
C PHE A 128 10.81 8.07 -10.86
N MET A 129 9.69 7.78 -10.20
CA MET A 129 9.45 8.20 -8.82
C MET A 129 10.25 7.37 -7.82
N LEU A 130 10.60 6.14 -8.16
CA LEU A 130 11.37 5.27 -7.27
C LEU A 130 12.37 4.42 -8.03
N GLY A 131 13.65 4.58 -7.70
CA GLY A 131 14.72 3.71 -8.18
C GLY A 131 14.96 2.52 -7.24
N PRO A 132 15.67 1.47 -7.70
CA PRO A 132 15.86 0.22 -6.94
C PRO A 132 16.72 0.34 -5.67
N ARG A 133 17.27 1.52 -5.37
CA ARG A 133 18.22 1.77 -4.27
C ARG A 133 17.77 2.88 -3.33
N GLU A 134 16.63 3.49 -3.59
CA GLU A 134 16.14 4.59 -2.78
C GLU A 134 15.36 4.02 -1.59
N PRO A 135 15.60 4.45 -0.35
CA PRO A 135 14.77 4.01 0.76
C PRO A 135 13.36 4.60 0.62
N ALA A 136 12.35 3.74 0.60
CA ALA A 136 10.96 4.17 0.49
C ALA A 136 9.99 3.40 1.38
N ILE A 137 8.94 4.10 1.82
CA ILE A 137 7.74 3.53 2.44
C ILE A 137 6.56 3.70 1.47
N ILE A 138 5.90 2.60 1.10
CA ILE A 138 4.80 2.62 0.14
C ILE A 138 3.48 2.57 0.90
N TYR A 139 2.64 3.60 0.73
CA TYR A 139 1.32 3.67 1.35
C TYR A 139 0.39 2.62 0.74
N SER A 140 -0.07 1.65 1.54
CA SER A 140 -1.08 0.67 1.13
C SER A 140 -2.47 1.06 1.66
N ARG A 141 -2.58 1.27 2.97
CA ARG A 141 -3.84 1.55 3.66
C ARG A 141 -3.70 2.57 4.79
N PRO A 142 -4.79 3.29 5.12
CA PRO A 142 -6.17 3.15 4.63
C PRO A 142 -6.51 4.00 3.39
N LYS A 143 -7.62 3.70 2.70
CA LYS A 143 -8.16 4.53 1.60
C LYS A 143 -9.69 4.42 1.50
N GLY A 144 -10.33 5.43 0.94
CA GLY A 144 -11.75 5.40 0.58
C GLY A 144 -12.67 5.44 1.80
N THR A 145 -13.87 4.87 1.65
CA THR A 145 -14.91 4.90 2.69
C THR A 145 -14.91 3.61 3.51
N TYR A 146 -14.96 3.74 4.83
CA TYR A 146 -15.17 2.66 5.79
C TYR A 146 -16.54 2.82 6.43
N SER A 147 -17.37 1.77 6.38
CA SER A 147 -18.77 1.83 6.82
C SER A 147 -19.14 0.66 7.72
N GLY A 148 -20.11 0.86 8.63
CA GLY A 148 -20.60 -0.17 9.55
C GLY A 148 -19.46 -0.79 10.36
N ASP A 149 -19.48 -2.11 10.54
CA ASP A 149 -18.44 -2.85 11.27
C ASP A 149 -17.02 -2.61 10.74
N GLY A 150 -16.87 -2.29 9.44
CA GLY A 150 -15.59 -1.96 8.84
C GLY A 150 -14.98 -0.64 9.32
N ALA A 151 -15.79 0.25 9.91
CA ALA A 151 -15.37 1.53 10.48
C ALA A 151 -14.85 1.41 11.92
N ASP A 152 -15.21 0.35 12.66
CA ASP A 152 -14.86 0.19 14.07
C ASP A 152 -13.36 0.03 14.30
N ARG A 153 -12.70 -0.64 13.34
CA ARG A 153 -11.27 -0.93 13.37
C ARG A 153 -10.67 -0.83 11.96
N ILE A 154 -9.99 0.26 11.69
CA ILE A 154 -9.39 0.56 10.39
C ILE A 154 -7.90 0.24 10.42
N MET A 155 -7.47 -0.62 9.50
CA MET A 155 -6.06 -0.98 9.36
C MET A 155 -5.26 0.12 8.65
N LEU A 156 -4.08 0.38 9.19
CA LEU A 156 -3.00 1.17 8.61
C LEU A 156 -1.92 0.18 8.17
N ASP A 157 -1.58 0.15 6.88
CA ASP A 157 -0.60 -0.78 6.35
C ASP A 157 0.26 -0.15 5.27
N PHE A 158 1.49 -0.65 5.15
CA PHE A 158 2.51 -0.12 4.26
C PHE A 158 3.50 -1.20 3.84
N TYR A 159 4.19 -0.94 2.73
CA TYR A 159 5.29 -1.74 2.24
C TYR A 159 6.62 -0.98 2.38
N LEU A 160 7.74 -1.71 2.44
CA LEU A 160 9.07 -1.11 2.53
C LEU A 160 9.89 -1.48 1.30
N HIS A 161 10.58 -0.49 0.74
CA HIS A 161 11.52 -0.66 -0.35
C HIS A 161 12.91 -0.17 0.09
N ASN A 162 13.91 -1.06 0.00
CA ASN A 162 15.31 -0.79 0.35
C ASN A 162 15.52 -0.07 1.70
N VAL A 163 14.74 -0.45 2.71
CA VAL A 163 14.82 0.13 4.06
C VAL A 163 14.41 -0.89 5.12
N GLU A 164 15.02 -0.79 6.30
CA GLU A 164 14.68 -1.58 7.49
C GLU A 164 14.34 -0.64 8.64
N LEU A 165 13.23 -0.92 9.33
CA LEU A 165 12.79 -0.12 10.48
C LEU A 165 13.50 -0.57 11.75
N GLY A 166 13.74 0.38 12.66
CA GLY A 166 14.33 0.09 13.96
C GLY A 166 14.25 1.27 14.93
N ALA A 167 14.46 0.98 16.22
CA ALA A 167 14.38 1.99 17.28
C ALA A 167 15.37 3.15 17.11
N ASP A 168 16.57 2.85 16.61
CA ASP A 168 17.65 3.82 16.34
C ASP A 168 17.85 4.11 14.84
N GLY A 169 16.99 3.53 13.99
CA GLY A 169 17.07 3.61 12.54
C GLY A 169 15.87 4.33 11.94
N TYR A 170 15.42 3.84 10.78
CA TYR A 170 14.22 4.34 10.14
C TYR A 170 12.97 3.96 10.92
N LYS A 171 11.93 4.80 10.85
CA LYS A 171 10.63 4.57 11.51
C LYS A 171 9.51 4.93 10.55
N ALA A 172 8.40 4.21 10.64
CA ALA A 172 7.16 4.61 9.97
C ALA A 172 6.34 5.47 10.94
N ARG A 173 5.87 6.63 10.51
CA ARG A 173 4.98 7.48 11.32
C ARG A 173 3.64 7.63 10.63
N TYR A 174 2.57 7.31 11.35
CA TYR A 174 1.21 7.66 10.95
C TYR A 174 0.73 8.85 11.76
N THR A 175 0.06 9.78 11.09
CA THR A 175 -0.68 10.88 11.72
C THR A 175 -2.06 10.98 11.08
N ILE A 176 -3.10 11.07 11.90
CA ILE A 176 -4.49 11.23 11.47
C ILE A 176 -4.98 12.60 11.90
N ARG A 177 -5.53 13.36 10.94
CA ARG A 177 -6.15 14.66 11.16
C ARG A 177 -7.62 14.64 10.80
N ASP A 178 -8.43 15.36 11.57
CA ASP A 178 -9.85 15.59 11.22
C ASP A 178 -10.00 16.64 10.11
N ALA A 179 -11.24 16.90 9.69
CA ALA A 179 -11.57 17.87 8.65
C ALA A 179 -11.17 19.31 9.01
N GLU A 180 -11.01 19.61 10.31
CA GLU A 180 -10.52 20.90 10.79
C GLU A 180 -8.98 20.99 10.82
N GLY A 181 -8.27 19.91 10.48
CA GLY A 181 -6.82 19.80 10.46
C GLY A 181 -6.19 19.53 11.83
N SER A 182 -6.97 19.20 12.85
CA SER A 182 -6.47 18.89 14.19
C SER A 182 -5.90 17.47 14.23
N GLU A 183 -4.76 17.27 14.89
CA GLU A 183 -4.27 15.91 15.14
C GLU A 183 -5.20 15.17 16.10
N VAL A 184 -5.75 14.04 15.66
CA VAL A 184 -6.65 13.24 16.49
C VAL A 184 -6.04 11.91 16.91
N ALA A 185 -5.03 11.42 16.18
CA ALA A 185 -4.21 10.30 16.57
C ALA A 185 -2.88 10.28 15.81
N SER A 186 -1.82 9.75 16.43
CA SER A 186 -0.56 9.46 15.77
C SER A 186 0.14 8.25 16.39
N THR A 187 0.99 7.59 15.62
CA THR A 187 1.86 6.52 16.11
C THR A 187 3.17 6.49 15.34
N THR A 188 4.19 5.91 15.95
CA THR A 188 5.48 5.63 15.28
C THR A 188 5.80 4.15 15.46
N LEU A 189 6.03 3.47 14.34
CA LEU A 189 6.33 2.05 14.26
C LEU A 189 7.82 1.89 13.96
N THR A 190 8.48 1.08 14.79
CA THR A 190 9.89 0.68 14.64
C THR A 190 10.03 -0.69 14.01
N GLU A 191 8.92 -1.34 13.68
CA GLU A 191 8.85 -2.65 13.05
C GLU A 191 7.94 -2.58 11.83
N TRP A 192 8.24 -3.38 10.81
CA TRP A 192 7.39 -3.47 9.62
C TRP A 192 6.13 -4.28 9.95
N ALA A 193 5.16 -3.68 10.61
CA ALA A 193 3.93 -4.31 11.05
C ALA A 193 2.73 -3.40 10.76
N PRO A 194 1.52 -3.95 10.57
CA PRO A 194 0.34 -3.10 10.45
C PRO A 194 0.06 -2.40 11.78
N ALA A 195 -0.72 -1.33 11.72
CA ALA A 195 -1.35 -0.72 12.88
C ALA A 195 -2.86 -0.62 12.68
N PHE A 196 -3.59 -0.32 13.74
CA PHE A 196 -5.05 -0.23 13.72
C PHE A 196 -5.50 1.02 14.45
N VAL A 197 -6.34 1.81 13.80
CA VAL A 197 -7.05 2.91 14.43
C VAL A 197 -8.47 2.47 14.82
N THR A 198 -8.89 2.84 16.03
CA THR A 198 -10.24 2.58 16.55
C THR A 198 -10.84 3.84 17.14
N GLY A 199 -12.19 3.89 17.16
CA GLY A 199 -12.95 4.96 17.77
C GLY A 199 -12.90 6.30 17.02
N LEU A 200 -12.71 6.25 15.69
CA LEU A 200 -12.99 7.38 14.81
C LEU A 200 -14.51 7.58 14.75
N ALA A 201 -14.97 8.83 14.90
CA ALA A 201 -16.37 9.17 14.70
C ALA A 201 -16.66 9.34 13.19
N ASP A 202 -17.93 9.40 12.82
CA ASP A 202 -18.33 9.68 11.44
C ASP A 202 -17.76 11.03 10.97
N GLY A 203 -17.16 11.02 9.79
CA GLY A 203 -16.49 12.19 9.24
C GLY A 203 -15.37 11.85 8.26
N THR A 204 -14.70 12.90 7.80
CA THR A 204 -13.56 12.82 6.88
C THR A 204 -12.26 13.02 7.66
N TYR A 205 -11.25 12.22 7.32
CA TYR A 205 -9.94 12.29 7.96
C TYR A 205 -8.83 12.25 6.91
N GLU A 206 -7.77 13.02 7.15
CA GLU A 206 -6.50 12.88 6.45
C GLU A 206 -5.59 11.94 7.22
N VAL A 207 -5.05 10.93 6.55
CA VAL A 207 -4.10 9.97 7.10
C VAL A 207 -2.77 10.13 6.37
N THR A 208 -1.77 10.62 7.08
CA THR A 208 -0.40 10.80 6.58
C THR A 208 0.47 9.64 7.05
N LEU A 209 1.20 9.04 6.11
CA LEU A 209 2.29 8.09 6.36
C LEU A 209 3.62 8.74 5.97
N GLN A 210 4.59 8.67 6.88
CA GLN A 210 5.94 9.20 6.65
C GLN A 210 7.02 8.18 6.98
N LEU A 211 8.08 8.15 6.18
CA LEU A 211 9.33 7.50 6.53
C LEU A 211 10.21 8.50 7.28
N ILE A 212 10.48 8.24 8.55
CA ILE A 212 11.31 9.08 9.41
C ILE A 212 12.72 8.49 9.48
N GLY A 213 13.72 9.32 9.21
CA GLY A 213 15.14 8.99 9.32
C GLY A 213 15.65 8.97 10.76
N SER A 214 16.87 8.50 10.94
CA SER A 214 17.55 8.47 12.25
C SER A 214 17.86 9.87 12.80
N ASP A 215 17.89 10.88 11.93
CA ASP A 215 18.00 12.30 12.30
C ASP A 215 16.66 12.91 12.78
N GLY A 216 15.57 12.14 12.74
CA GLY A 216 14.23 12.55 13.14
C GLY A 216 13.44 13.30 12.07
N ASN A 217 14.02 13.53 10.88
CA ASN A 217 13.37 14.21 9.76
C ASN A 217 12.69 13.20 8.84
N VAL A 218 11.76 13.70 8.01
CA VAL A 218 11.18 12.89 6.92
C VAL A 218 12.29 12.62 5.89
N VAL A 219 12.45 11.36 5.50
CA VAL A 219 13.38 10.97 4.44
C VAL A 219 12.87 11.55 3.12
N PRO A 220 13.67 12.32 2.37
CA PRO A 220 13.22 12.83 1.08
C PRO A 220 12.85 11.69 0.12
N GLY A 221 11.80 11.89 -0.67
CA GLY A 221 11.37 10.94 -1.69
C GLY A 221 9.87 11.02 -1.92
N PRO A 222 9.39 10.74 -3.13
CA PRO A 222 8.00 10.98 -3.50
C PRO A 222 7.01 9.99 -2.86
N PHE A 223 7.48 8.88 -2.31
CA PHE A 223 6.68 7.92 -1.53
C PHE A 223 6.75 8.18 -0.01
N ASN A 224 7.75 8.94 0.46
CA ASN A 224 8.11 9.03 1.87
C ASN A 224 7.28 10.00 2.72
N ASP A 225 6.38 10.73 2.09
CA ASP A 225 5.43 11.64 2.75
C ASP A 225 4.11 11.60 1.97
N THR A 226 3.22 10.68 2.35
CA THR A 226 1.99 10.41 1.60
C THR A 226 0.77 10.62 2.48
N THR A 227 -0.13 11.52 2.07
CA THR A 227 -1.43 11.74 2.71
C THR A 227 -2.56 11.17 1.86
N ARG A 228 -3.50 10.48 2.50
CA ARG A 228 -4.76 10.03 1.89
C ARG A 228 -5.95 10.50 2.71
N GLU A 229 -7.02 10.84 2.00
CA GLU A 229 -8.31 11.07 2.63
C GLU A 229 -9.05 9.73 2.80
N ILE A 230 -9.69 9.57 3.96
CA ILE A 230 -10.66 8.51 4.21
C ILE A 230 -11.95 9.10 4.76
N GLU A 231 -13.04 8.37 4.56
CA GLU A 231 -14.34 8.71 5.11
C GLU A 231 -14.81 7.59 6.04
N VAL A 232 -15.31 7.95 7.21
CA VAL A 232 -15.84 7.02 8.21
C VAL A 232 -17.35 7.22 8.31
N ARG A 233 -18.10 6.12 8.17
CA ARG A 233 -19.57 6.06 8.24
C ARG A 233 -20.00 4.87 9.11
N SER A 234 -19.82 4.97 10.42
CA SER A 234 -20.17 3.92 11.38
C SER A 234 -21.66 3.56 11.36
N GLY A 235 -22.53 4.48 10.93
CA GLY A 235 -23.94 4.17 10.67
C GLY A 235 -24.77 3.93 11.93
N ASN A 236 -24.33 4.45 13.08
CA ASN A 236 -25.12 4.48 14.32
C ASN A 236 -26.33 5.44 14.23
#